data_AF-A0A3D4W4N0-F1
#
_entry.id   AF-A0A3D4W4N0-F1
#
_cell.length_a   1.000
_cell.length_b   1.000
_cell.length_c   1.000
_cell.angle_alpha   90.00
_cell.angle_beta   90.00
_cell.angle_gamma   90.00
#
_symmetry.space_group_name_H-M   'P 1'
#
loop_
_entity.id
_entity.type
_entity.pdbx_description
1 polymer ?
#
loop_
_entity_poly.entity_id
_entity_poly.type
_entity_poly.pdbx_seq_one_letter_code
_entity_poly.pdbx_strand_id
1 'polypeptide(L)'
;LIRPSKDAIRSVKEKLKGIIVKHRGSQSAVLIKNLNPVITGWANYHRHICSKGTFYKLDRILWRNLWNWARRRHNNLGNRKIASLCFMRMGNRKWQFFGKFNDSKIILLRMFGCFHIKRHT
;
A
#
# COMPACT_ATOMS: atom_id res chain seq x y z
N LEU A 1 24.39 -1.40 -12.46
CA LEU A 1 23.14 -1.62 -11.71
C LEU A 1 22.55 -0.28 -11.26
N ILE A 2 21.63 0.28 -12.06
CA ILE A 2 20.96 1.54 -11.75
C ILE A 2 19.95 1.27 -10.63
N ARG A 3 19.98 2.04 -9.54
CA ARG A 3 18.94 2.04 -8.48
C ARG A 3 18.14 3.33 -8.61
N PRO A 4 16.84 3.37 -8.23
CA PRO A 4 16.12 4.64 -8.16
C PRO A 4 16.84 5.62 -7.26
N SER A 5 16.84 6.90 -7.64
CA SER A 5 17.42 7.96 -6.82
C SER A 5 16.68 8.07 -5.48
N LYS A 6 17.38 8.61 -4.46
CA LYS A 6 16.76 8.90 -3.16
C LYS A 6 15.53 9.80 -3.32
N ASP A 7 15.55 10.69 -4.31
CA ASP A 7 14.48 11.63 -4.62
C ASP A 7 13.25 10.94 -5.21
N ALA A 8 13.43 9.99 -6.14
CA ALA A 8 12.33 9.20 -6.68
C ALA A 8 11.61 8.40 -5.58
N ILE A 9 12.38 7.83 -4.64
CA ILE A 9 11.84 7.10 -3.49
C ILE A 9 11.10 8.06 -2.54
N ARG A 10 11.64 9.26 -2.30
CA ARG A 10 11.01 10.28 -1.45
C ARG A 10 9.70 10.77 -2.05
N SER A 11 9.70 11.12 -3.33
CA SER A 11 8.54 11.60 -4.07
C SER A 11 7.37 10.61 -4.02
N VAL A 12 7.61 9.31 -4.26
CA VAL A 12 6.52 8.32 -4.17
C VAL A 12 5.99 8.17 -2.74
N LYS A 13 6.85 8.23 -1.72
CA LYS A 13 6.41 8.17 -0.31
C LYS A 13 5.54 9.36 0.05
N GLU A 14 5.94 10.56 -0.35
CA GLU A 14 5.20 11.79 -0.11
C GLU A 14 3.84 11.75 -0.80
N LYS A 15 3.80 11.30 -2.07
CA LYS A 15 2.56 11.13 -2.82
C LYS A 15 1.60 10.15 -2.14
N LEU A 16 2.09 8.97 -1.73
CA LEU A 16 1.27 7.99 -1.01
C LEU A 16 0.77 8.53 0.33
N LYS A 17 1.64 9.21 1.09
CA LYS A 17 1.27 9.85 2.36
C LYS A 17 0.20 10.91 2.15
N GLY A 18 0.34 11.74 1.11
CA GLY A 18 -0.64 12.77 0.74
C GLY A 18 -2.01 12.17 0.46
N ILE A 19 -2.08 11.07 -0.30
CA ILE A 19 -3.33 10.34 -0.56
C ILE A 19 -3.96 9.82 0.73
N ILE A 20 -3.17 9.17 1.60
CA ILE A 20 -3.66 8.64 2.89
C ILE A 20 -4.21 9.77 3.78
N VAL A 21 -3.54 10.92 3.79
CA VAL A 21 -3.96 12.09 4.55
C VAL A 21 -5.24 12.69 3.99
N LYS A 22 -5.36 12.82 2.66
CA LYS A 22 -6.56 13.33 1.99
C LYS A 22 -7.78 12.44 2.26
N HIS A 23 -7.58 11.12 2.37
CA HIS A 23 -8.66 10.14 2.54
C HIS A 23 -8.82 9.65 3.99
N ARG A 24 -8.47 10.45 5.01
CA ARG A 24 -8.61 10.09 6.44
C ARG A 24 -10.02 9.62 6.84
N GLY A 25 -11.06 10.21 6.25
CA GLY A 25 -12.47 9.87 6.52
C GLY A 25 -13.13 8.95 5.49
N SER A 26 -12.43 8.54 4.43
CA SER A 26 -13.02 7.75 3.33
C SER A 26 -13.06 6.25 3.63
N GLN A 27 -13.97 5.50 3.00
CA GLN A 27 -13.97 4.04 3.08
C GLN A 27 -12.61 3.45 2.62
N SER A 28 -12.20 2.31 3.20
CA SER A 28 -10.94 1.64 2.83
C SER A 28 -10.86 1.35 1.33
N ALA A 29 -11.99 0.99 0.69
CA ALA A 29 -12.05 0.73 -0.74
C ALA A 29 -11.70 1.97 -1.59
N VAL A 30 -12.20 3.16 -1.19
CA VAL A 30 -11.89 4.43 -1.85
C VAL A 30 -10.42 4.79 -1.70
N LEU A 31 -9.86 4.59 -0.50
CA LEU A 31 -8.43 4.80 -0.27
C LEU A 31 -7.58 3.89 -1.18
N ILE A 32 -7.92 2.60 -1.27
CA ILE A 32 -7.20 1.64 -2.11
C ILE A 32 -7.29 2.00 -3.59
N LYS A 33 -8.47 2.43 -4.06
CA LYS A 33 -8.69 2.85 -5.45
C LYS A 33 -7.74 3.99 -5.86
N ASN A 34 -7.37 4.87 -4.92
CA ASN A 34 -6.45 5.97 -5.17
C ASN A 34 -4.96 5.59 -5.00
N LEU A 35 -4.64 4.64 -4.12
CA LEU A 35 -3.27 4.17 -3.91
C LEU A 35 -2.79 3.25 -5.04
N ASN A 36 -3.64 2.34 -5.51
CA ASN A 36 -3.26 1.29 -6.46
C ASN A 36 -2.66 1.82 -7.77
N PRO A 37 -3.19 2.86 -8.42
CA PRO A 37 -2.59 3.41 -9.64
C PRO A 37 -1.18 3.95 -9.42
N VAL A 38 -0.95 4.64 -8.29
CA VAL A 38 0.38 5.20 -7.96
C VAL A 38 1.40 4.09 -7.73
N ILE A 39 1.03 3.07 -6.95
CA ILE A 39 1.89 1.92 -6.67
C ILE A 39 2.20 1.17 -7.97
N THR A 40 1.18 0.92 -8.80
CA THR A 40 1.33 0.19 -10.06
C THR A 40 2.23 0.95 -11.04
N GLY A 41 1.97 2.24 -11.25
CA GLY A 41 2.79 3.06 -12.17
C GLY A 41 4.24 3.13 -11.73
N TRP A 42 4.48 3.40 -10.44
CA TRP A 42 5.84 3.51 -9.91
C TRP A 42 6.58 2.17 -9.94
N ALA A 43 5.91 1.07 -9.54
CA ALA A 43 6.51 -0.26 -9.57
C ALA A 43 6.85 -0.69 -11.00
N ASN A 44 5.96 -0.44 -11.97
CA ASN A 44 6.21 -0.77 -13.38
C ASN A 44 7.37 0.04 -13.96
N TYR A 45 7.45 1.34 -13.69
CA TYR A 45 8.53 2.19 -14.19
C TYR A 45 9.89 1.78 -13.61
N HIS A 46 9.95 1.45 -12.32
CA HIS A 46 11.19 1.11 -11.66
C HIS A 46 11.48 -0.41 -11.58
N ARG A 47 10.68 -1.28 -12.21
CA ARG A 47 10.81 -2.76 -12.07
C ARG A 47 12.16 -3.32 -12.52
N HIS A 48 12.84 -2.64 -13.44
CA HIS A 48 14.12 -3.07 -14.01
C HIS A 48 15.34 -2.61 -13.20
N ILE A 49 15.16 -1.57 -12.38
CA ILE A 49 16.24 -0.88 -11.66
C ILE A 49 16.12 -0.98 -10.14
N CYS A 50 14.95 -1.35 -9.62
CA CYS A 50 14.77 -1.54 -8.18
C CYS A 50 15.27 -2.90 -7.69
N SER A 51 15.94 -2.88 -6.54
CA SER A 51 16.19 -4.10 -5.77
C SER A 51 14.92 -4.52 -5.00
N LYS A 52 14.78 -5.82 -4.71
CA LYS A 52 13.72 -6.36 -3.83
C LYS A 52 13.65 -5.59 -2.50
N GLY A 53 14.81 -5.26 -1.92
CA GLY A 53 14.89 -4.51 -0.66
C GLY A 53 14.23 -3.13 -0.70
N THR A 54 14.26 -2.45 -1.85
CA THR A 54 13.61 -1.14 -2.00
C THR A 54 12.09 -1.27 -1.94
N PHE A 55 11.53 -2.24 -2.67
CA PHE A 55 10.10 -2.53 -2.63
C PHE A 55 9.63 -2.95 -1.24
N TYR A 56 10.36 -3.83 -0.54
CA TYR A 56 10.03 -4.20 0.84
C TYR A 56 10.06 -3.01 1.81
N LYS A 57 11.02 -2.09 1.64
CA LYS A 57 11.08 -0.88 2.47
C LYS A 57 9.88 0.03 2.23
N LEU A 58 9.44 0.17 0.98
CA LEU A 58 8.24 0.94 0.64
C LEU A 58 6.97 0.28 1.20
N ASP A 59 6.83 -1.03 1.05
CA ASP A 59 5.69 -1.79 1.60
C ASP A 59 5.59 -1.64 3.11
N ARG A 60 6.70 -1.74 3.84
CA ARG A 60 6.73 -1.58 5.31
C ARG A 60 6.26 -0.17 5.73
N ILE A 61 6.71 0.87 5.02
CA ILE A 61 6.32 2.25 5.30
C ILE A 61 4.84 2.46 5.00
N LEU A 62 4.38 1.97 3.86
CA LEU A 62 2.98 2.05 3.45
C LEU A 62 2.07 1.34 4.46
N TRP A 63 2.45 0.12 4.88
CA TRP A 63 1.73 -0.62 5.90
C TRP A 63 1.60 0.16 7.22
N ARG A 64 2.69 0.77 7.70
CA ARG A 64 2.67 1.58 8.93
C ARG A 64 1.72 2.78 8.80
N ASN A 65 1.72 3.44 7.65
CA ASN A 65 0.82 4.57 7.39
C ASN A 65 -0.64 4.13 7.35
N LEU A 66 -0.93 2.98 6.73
CA LEU A 66 -2.28 2.41 6.67
C LEU A 66 -2.78 1.92 8.02
N TRP A 67 -1.91 1.34 8.84
CA TRP A 67 -2.25 0.97 10.22
C TRP A 67 -2.63 2.20 11.05
N ASN A 68 -1.84 3.28 10.97
CA ASN A 68 -2.16 4.53 11.64
C ASN A 68 -3.46 5.16 11.14
N TRP A 69 -3.70 5.11 9.83
CA TRP A 69 -4.96 5.55 9.23
C TRP A 69 -6.15 4.74 9.76
N ALA A 70 -6.04 3.42 9.81
CA ALA A 70 -7.10 2.53 10.30
C ALA A 70 -7.39 2.78 11.78
N ARG A 71 -6.34 2.95 12.60
CA ARG A 71 -6.47 3.32 14.02
C ARG A 71 -7.14 4.67 14.24
N ARG A 72 -6.85 5.65 13.39
CA ARG A 72 -7.49 6.96 13.46
C ARG A 72 -8.96 6.91 13.06
N ARG A 73 -9.28 6.19 11.98
CA ARG A 73 -10.64 6.04 11.46
C ARG A 73 -11.55 5.29 12.44
N HIS A 74 -11.00 4.29 13.12
CA HIS A 74 -11.72 3.41 14.03
C HIS A 74 -11.21 3.55 15.46
N ASN A 75 -11.08 4.80 15.94
CA ASN A 75 -10.48 5.12 17.24
C ASN A 75 -11.26 4.59 18.44
N ASN A 76 -12.54 4.25 18.25
CA ASN A 76 -13.43 3.67 19.25
C ASN A 76 -13.38 2.13 19.31
N LEU A 77 -12.63 1.48 18.42
CA LEU A 77 -12.53 0.02 18.35
C LEU A 77 -11.19 -0.47 18.87
N GLY A 78 -11.16 -1.67 19.45
CA GLY A 78 -9.91 -2.34 19.82
C GLY A 78 -9.09 -2.75 18.59
N ASN A 79 -7.75 -2.78 18.74
CA ASN A 79 -6.80 -3.08 17.65
C ASN A 79 -7.14 -4.36 16.87
N ARG A 80 -7.63 -5.42 17.54
CA ARG A 80 -8.03 -6.68 16.88
C ARG A 80 -9.20 -6.48 15.92
N LYS A 81 -10.20 -5.68 16.32
CA LYS A 81 -11.36 -5.37 15.48
C LYS A 81 -10.97 -4.49 14.30
N ILE A 82 -10.12 -3.49 14.54
CA ILE A 82 -9.54 -2.64 13.48
C ILE A 82 -8.80 -3.50 12.44
N ALA A 83 -7.97 -4.43 12.92
CA ALA A 83 -7.27 -5.37 12.05
C ALA A 83 -8.26 -6.16 11.19
N SER A 84 -9.32 -6.73 11.76
CA SER A 84 -10.32 -7.49 10.98
C SER A 84 -11.10 -6.68 9.95
N LEU A 85 -11.25 -5.36 10.15
CA LEU A 85 -12.02 -4.48 9.25
C LEU A 85 -11.20 -4.01 8.05
N CYS A 86 -9.88 -3.89 8.22
CA CYS A 86 -9.00 -3.29 7.22
C CYS A 86 -7.96 -4.26 6.66
N PHE A 87 -7.69 -5.37 7.34
CA PHE A 87 -6.65 -6.32 6.99
C PHE A 87 -7.20 -7.74 6.98
N MET A 88 -6.84 -8.50 5.95
CA MET A 88 -7.21 -9.90 5.83
C MET A 88 -5.98 -10.77 5.59
N ARG A 89 -6.16 -12.08 5.80
CA ARG A 89 -5.20 -13.07 5.35
C ARG A 89 -5.52 -13.45 3.91
N MET A 90 -4.49 -13.58 3.08
CA MET A 90 -4.61 -14.00 1.69
C MET A 90 -3.50 -15.02 1.38
N GLY A 91 -3.87 -16.30 1.31
CA GLY A 91 -2.91 -17.40 1.23
C GLY A 91 -1.88 -17.32 2.36
N ASN A 92 -0.60 -17.26 1.99
CA ASN A 92 0.52 -17.15 2.93
C ASN A 92 0.76 -15.73 3.46
N ARG A 93 0.07 -14.71 2.90
CA ARG A 93 0.24 -13.32 3.30
C ARG A 93 -0.72 -12.95 4.42
N LYS A 94 -0.15 -12.57 5.55
CA LYS A 94 -0.85 -11.92 6.66
C LYS A 94 -0.85 -10.41 6.41
N TRP A 95 -1.84 -9.69 6.90
CA TRP A 95 -1.94 -8.23 6.84
C TRP A 95 -2.11 -7.63 5.42
N GLN A 96 -2.85 -8.32 4.55
CA GLN A 96 -3.26 -7.75 3.27
C GLN A 96 -4.32 -6.68 3.51
N PHE A 97 -4.00 -5.42 3.19
CA PHE A 97 -4.97 -4.33 3.32
C PHE A 97 -6.06 -4.47 2.25
N PHE A 98 -7.31 -4.41 2.68
CA PHE A 98 -8.48 -4.58 1.82
C PHE A 98 -9.57 -3.55 2.14
N GLY A 99 -10.49 -3.40 1.20
CA GLY A 99 -11.69 -2.60 1.37
C GLY A 99 -12.86 -3.26 0.68
N LYS A 100 -14.06 -3.04 1.23
CA LYS A 100 -15.33 -3.43 0.62
C LYS A 100 -16.04 -2.21 0.08
N PHE A 101 -16.55 -2.31 -1.14
CA PHE A 101 -17.50 -1.35 -1.70
C PHE A 101 -18.91 -1.63 -1.16
N ASN A 102 -19.83 -0.70 -1.38
CA ASN A 102 -21.22 -0.85 -0.95
C ASN A 102 -21.93 -2.03 -1.64
N ASP A 103 -21.50 -2.39 -2.85
CA ASP A 103 -21.98 -3.56 -3.62
C ASP A 103 -21.28 -4.88 -3.21
N SER A 104 -20.67 -4.91 -2.02
CA SER A 104 -19.91 -6.04 -1.47
C SER A 104 -18.66 -6.45 -2.25
N LYS A 105 -18.28 -5.77 -3.34
CA LYS A 105 -17.04 -6.04 -4.05
C LYS A 105 -15.83 -5.72 -3.17
N ILE A 106 -14.84 -6.61 -3.19
CA ILE A 106 -13.59 -6.44 -2.44
C ILE A 106 -12.52 -5.88 -3.36
N ILE A 107 -11.81 -4.86 -2.88
CA ILE A 107 -10.59 -4.36 -3.51
C ILE A 107 -9.40 -4.52 -2.55
N LEU A 108 -8.27 -4.86 -3.14
CA LEU A 108 -7.03 -5.15 -2.43
C LEU A 108 -5.98 -4.11 -2.76
N LEU A 109 -5.21 -3.73 -1.74
CA LEU A 109 -4.05 -2.90 -1.96
C LEU A 109 -2.97 -3.70 -2.70
N ARG A 110 -2.50 -3.16 -3.83
CA ARG A 110 -1.31 -3.67 -4.50
C ARG A 110 -0.07 -3.30 -3.69
N MET A 111 0.80 -4.27 -3.41
CA MET A 111 2.08 -4.04 -2.73
C MET A 111 3.20 -3.94 -3.78
N PHE A 112 4.21 -3.12 -3.53
CA PHE A 112 5.38 -2.99 -4.40
C PHE A 112 6.12 -4.32 -4.59
N GLY A 113 6.22 -5.13 -3.54
CA GLY A 113 6.88 -6.45 -3.59
C GLY A 113 6.14 -7.52 -4.41
N CYS A 114 4.92 -7.25 -4.89
CA CYS A 114 4.20 -8.18 -5.77
C CYS A 114 4.63 -8.11 -7.23
N PHE A 115 5.28 -7.00 -7.62
CA PHE A 115 5.68 -6.79 -9.00
C PHE A 115 6.96 -7.58 -9.27
N HIS A 116 6.88 -8.51 -10.23
CA HIS A 116 8.03 -9.32 -10.65
C HIS A 116 9.15 -8.41 -11.18
N ILE A 117 10.24 -8.37 -10.41
CA ILE A 117 11.50 -7.73 -10.81
C ILE A 117 12.08 -8.58 -11.94
N LYS A 118 12.02 -8.07 -13.17
CA LYS A 118 12.73 -8.64 -14.31
C LYS A 118 14.12 -8.03 -14.31
N ARG A 119 15.13 -8.82 -13.93
CA ARG A 119 16.54 -8.44 -14.13
C ARG A 119 16.88 -8.73 -15.59
N HIS A 120 17.48 -7.76 -16.30
CA HIS A 120 18.12 -8.06 -17.58
C HIS A 120 19.35 -8.92 -17.28
N THR A 121 19.44 -10.04 -18.00
CA THR A 121 20.64 -10.88 -18.10
C THR A 121 21.72 -10.14 -18.87
#